data_AF-F6EUE9-F1
#
_entry.id   AF-F6EUE9-F1
#
_cell.length_a   1.000
_cell.length_b   1.000
_cell.length_c   1.000
_cell.angle_alpha   90.00
_cell.angle_beta   90.00
_cell.angle_gamma   90.00
#
_symmetry.space_group_name_H-M   'P 1'
#
loop_
_entity.id
_entity.type
_entity.pdbx_description
1 polymer ?
#
loop_
_entity_poly.entity_id
_entity_poly.type
_entity_poly.pdbx_seq_one_letter_code
_entity_poly.pdbx_strand_id
1 'polypeptide(L)'
;MWELTKTFWFESAHTLHRSVETESSLRIHGHSYRAQVTVSGTPNPDTGMLIDLTLFEQSLAVARSALDHRMLDDVSGLGPPTLENLCAWIWRALSDNVPGLYRVEVFRDSQGDRCSYQEGSG
;
A
#
# COMPACT_ATOMS: atom_id res chain seq x y z
N MET A 1 0.00 11.34 -21.00
CA MET A 1 0.30 10.26 -20.06
C MET A 1 -0.97 10.01 -19.27
N TRP A 2 -1.38 8.76 -19.15
CA TRP A 2 -2.62 8.38 -18.47
C TRP A 2 -2.27 7.75 -17.12
N GLU A 3 -3.12 7.95 -16.12
CA GLU A 3 -3.02 7.30 -14.80
C GLU A 3 -4.31 6.51 -14.53
N LEU A 4 -4.16 5.35 -13.90
CA LEU A 4 -5.27 4.52 -13.42
C LEU A 4 -4.99 4.11 -11.98
N THR A 5 -5.93 4.42 -11.08
CA THR A 5 -5.81 4.13 -9.65
C THR A 5 -6.87 3.15 -9.21
N LYS A 6 -6.46 2.14 -8.44
CA LYS A 6 -7.35 1.25 -7.70
C LYS A 6 -7.12 1.43 -6.22
N THR A 7 -8.19 1.27 -5.45
CA THR A 7 -8.18 1.42 -4.00
C THR A 7 -8.58 0.09 -3.36
N PHE A 8 -7.89 -0.29 -2.29
CA PHE A 8 -8.32 -1.37 -1.40
C PHE A 8 -8.18 -0.94 0.07
N TRP A 9 -8.89 -1.63 0.94
CA TRP A 9 -8.87 -1.41 2.39
C TRP A 9 -8.37 -2.66 3.08
N PHE A 10 -7.76 -2.47 4.25
CA PHE A 10 -7.35 -3.54 5.12
C PHE A 10 -7.39 -3.09 6.58
N GLU A 11 -7.78 -3.99 7.46
CA GLU A 11 -7.85 -3.74 8.90
C GLU A 11 -6.70 -4.49 9.57
N SER A 12 -5.78 -3.78 10.23
CA SER A 12 -4.64 -4.44 10.88
C SER A 12 -4.34 -3.86 12.24
N ALA A 13 -3.78 -4.71 13.10
CA ALA A 13 -3.20 -4.31 14.37
C ALA A 13 -1.68 -4.19 14.24
N HIS A 14 -1.07 -3.37 15.09
CA HIS A 14 0.37 -3.24 15.20
C HIS A 14 0.82 -2.69 16.55
N THR A 15 2.12 -2.79 16.81
CA THR A 15 2.83 -1.95 17.79
C THR A 15 3.77 -1.01 17.07
N LEU A 16 4.17 0.09 17.72
CA LEU A 16 5.15 0.99 17.15
C LEU A 16 5.99 1.68 18.22
N HIS A 17 7.31 1.53 18.10
CA HIS A 17 8.27 2.26 18.93
C HIS A 17 8.47 3.67 18.36
N ARG A 18 7.75 4.65 18.92
CA ARG A 18 7.95 6.08 18.60
C ARG A 18 8.95 6.73 19.54
N SER A 19 9.53 7.86 19.12
CA SER A 19 10.38 8.71 19.96
C SER A 19 9.59 9.70 20.81
N VAL A 20 8.33 9.97 20.45
CA VAL A 20 7.38 10.88 21.13
C VAL A 20 6.05 10.14 21.30
N GLU A 21 5.36 10.37 22.43
CA GLU A 21 4.09 9.69 22.77
C GLU A 21 4.19 8.16 22.69
N THR A 22 5.16 7.62 23.44
CA THR A 22 5.57 6.23 23.36
C THR A 22 4.54 5.27 23.94
N GLU A 23 3.84 5.64 25.01
CA GLU A 23 3.05 4.68 25.79
C GLU A 23 1.82 4.15 25.05
N SER A 24 1.13 4.97 24.26
CA SER A 24 -0.02 4.53 23.46
C SER A 24 0.41 3.70 22.25
N SER A 25 1.51 4.08 21.59
CA SER A 25 2.03 3.43 20.39
C SER A 25 2.71 2.08 20.67
N LEU A 26 3.25 1.89 21.87
CA LEU A 26 3.81 0.61 22.33
C LEU A 26 2.74 -0.47 22.62
N ARG A 27 1.49 -0.07 22.85
CA ARG A 27 0.38 -1.03 23.03
C ARG A 27 -0.09 -1.55 21.68
N ILE A 28 -0.61 -2.78 21.68
CA ILE A 28 -1.34 -3.30 20.54
C ILE A 28 -2.53 -2.39 20.28
N HIS A 29 -2.59 -1.85 19.08
CA HIS A 29 -3.69 -1.06 18.57
C HIS A 29 -3.82 -1.32 17.07
N GLY A 30 -4.84 -0.78 16.42
CA GLY A 30 -5.03 -0.99 14.99
C GLY A 30 -5.68 0.19 14.31
N HIS A 31 -5.69 0.15 13.00
CA HIS A 31 -6.30 1.17 12.15
C HIS A 31 -7.02 0.53 10.98
N SER A 32 -8.03 1.22 10.50
CA SER A 32 -8.60 1.01 9.17
C SER A 32 -7.69 1.73 8.17
N TYR A 33 -6.97 0.96 7.38
CA TYR A 33 -6.09 1.50 6.35
C TYR A 33 -6.78 1.48 5.00
N ARG A 34 -6.54 2.53 4.23
CA ARG A 34 -6.91 2.59 2.81
C ARG A 34 -5.62 2.70 2.00
N ALA A 35 -5.42 1.81 1.04
CA ALA A 35 -4.30 1.85 0.11
C ALA A 35 -4.79 2.21 -1.28
N GLN A 36 -4.08 3.12 -1.94
CA GLN A 36 -4.25 3.45 -3.35
C GLN A 36 -3.01 3.05 -4.12
N VAL A 37 -3.22 2.37 -5.24
CA VAL A 37 -2.16 1.98 -6.15
C VAL A 37 -2.47 2.56 -7.52
N THR A 38 -1.55 3.36 -8.02
CA THR A 38 -1.64 4.01 -9.31
C THR A 38 -0.65 3.37 -10.27
N VAL A 39 -1.12 3.04 -11.46
CA VAL A 39 -0.29 2.75 -12.63
C VAL A 39 -0.33 3.93 -13.59
N SER A 40 0.75 4.17 -14.33
CA SER A 40 0.80 5.21 -15.35
C SER A 40 1.44 4.71 -16.65
N GLY A 41 1.06 5.31 -17.77
CA GLY A 41 1.63 4.96 -19.07
C GLY A 41 0.84 5.45 -20.26
N THR A 42 1.00 4.73 -21.37
CA THR A 42 0.24 4.90 -22.61
C THR A 42 -0.62 3.65 -22.81
N PRO A 43 -1.93 3.79 -23.03
CA PRO A 43 -2.78 2.64 -23.32
C PRO A 43 -2.26 1.85 -24.51
N ASN A 44 -2.33 0.52 -24.42
CA ASN A 44 -2.00 -0.36 -25.53
C ASN A 44 -2.89 -0.01 -26.75
N PRO A 45 -2.33 0.11 -27.96
CA PRO A 45 -3.07 0.58 -29.14
C PRO A 45 -4.18 -0.37 -29.62
N ASP A 46 -4.04 -1.67 -29.35
CA ASP A 46 -5.00 -2.69 -29.77
C ASP A 46 -6.14 -2.84 -28.75
N THR A 47 -5.81 -2.82 -27.45
CA THR A 47 -6.79 -3.06 -26.37
C THR A 47 -7.38 -1.78 -25.79
N GLY A 48 -6.71 -0.64 -25.95
CA GLY A 48 -7.09 0.64 -25.34
C GLY A 48 -6.87 0.71 -23.82
N MET A 49 -6.18 -0.27 -23.22
CA MET A 49 -6.00 -0.37 -21.76
C MET A 49 -4.58 -0.01 -21.31
N LEU A 50 -4.44 0.60 -20.14
CA LEU A 50 -3.14 0.72 -19.44
C LEU A 50 -2.69 -0.62 -18.85
N ILE A 51 -3.62 -1.32 -18.22
CA ILE A 51 -3.46 -2.64 -17.61
C ILE A 51 -4.82 -3.34 -17.65
N ASP A 52 -4.82 -4.67 -17.76
CA ASP A 52 -6.02 -5.45 -17.52
C ASP A 52 -6.47 -5.26 -16.06
N LEU A 53 -7.71 -4.80 -15.86
CA LEU A 53 -8.24 -4.50 -14.53
C LEU A 53 -8.38 -5.73 -13.65
N THR A 54 -8.64 -6.91 -14.22
CA THR A 54 -8.73 -8.17 -13.48
C THR A 54 -7.36 -8.63 -13.02
N LEU A 55 -6.32 -8.52 -13.87
CA LEU A 55 -4.94 -8.75 -13.45
C LEU A 55 -4.53 -7.81 -12.31
N PHE A 56 -4.90 -6.54 -12.42
CA PHE A 56 -4.59 -5.55 -11.39
C PHE A 56 -5.29 -5.90 -10.07
N GLU A 57 -6.58 -6.22 -10.11
CA GLU A 57 -7.35 -6.65 -8.94
C GLU A 57 -6.77 -7.89 -8.26
N GLN A 58 -6.34 -8.90 -9.03
CA GLN A 58 -5.72 -10.11 -8.49
C GLN A 58 -4.42 -9.80 -7.76
N SER A 59 -3.57 -8.94 -8.34
CA SER A 59 -2.31 -8.52 -7.71
C SER A 59 -2.56 -7.76 -6.41
N LEU A 60 -3.55 -6.84 -6.41
CA LEU A 60 -3.95 -6.10 -5.21
C LEU A 60 -4.56 -7.01 -4.15
N ALA A 61 -5.32 -8.03 -4.53
CA ALA A 61 -5.91 -8.99 -3.60
C ALA A 61 -4.83 -9.80 -2.86
N VAL A 62 -3.74 -10.18 -3.55
CA VAL A 62 -2.59 -10.85 -2.91
C VAL A 62 -1.95 -9.92 -1.88
N ALA A 63 -1.62 -8.68 -2.26
CA ALA A 63 -1.05 -7.70 -1.33
C ALA A 63 -1.97 -7.43 -0.13
N ARG A 64 -3.27 -7.26 -0.38
CA ARG A 64 -4.28 -7.09 0.68
C ARG A 64 -4.31 -8.28 1.63
N SER A 65 -4.30 -9.52 1.12
CA SER A 65 -4.41 -10.72 1.96
C SER A 65 -3.26 -10.92 2.94
N ALA A 66 -2.10 -10.32 2.64
CA ALA A 66 -0.94 -10.33 3.52
C ALA A 66 -1.02 -9.29 4.65
N LEU A 67 -1.92 -8.29 4.53
CA LEU A 67 -2.07 -7.18 5.47
C LEU A 67 -3.38 -7.27 6.26
N ASP A 68 -4.48 -7.60 5.59
CA ASP A 68 -5.83 -7.60 6.15
C ASP A 68 -6.00 -8.64 7.26
N HIS A 69 -6.56 -8.21 8.39
CA HIS A 69 -6.74 -8.98 9.62
C HIS A 69 -5.43 -9.60 10.15
N ARG A 70 -4.30 -8.91 9.98
CA ARG A 70 -2.98 -9.33 10.49
C ARG A 70 -2.45 -8.41 11.59
N MET A 71 -1.50 -8.95 12.36
CA MET A 71 -0.54 -8.15 13.11
C MET A 71 0.58 -7.73 12.15
N LEU A 72 0.72 -6.42 11.89
CA LEU A 72 1.69 -5.92 10.92
C LEU A 72 3.13 -6.22 11.31
N ASP A 73 3.42 -6.27 12.61
CA ASP A 73 4.73 -6.65 13.16
C ASP A 73 5.20 -8.04 12.70
N ASP A 74 4.25 -8.94 12.36
CA ASP A 74 4.54 -10.30 11.89
C ASP A 74 4.63 -10.41 10.35
N VAL A 75 4.38 -9.32 9.61
CA VAL A 75 4.42 -9.31 8.15
C VAL A 75 5.87 -9.28 7.68
N SER A 76 6.32 -10.40 7.11
CA SER A 76 7.68 -10.55 6.60
C SER A 76 8.08 -9.44 5.63
N GLY A 77 9.23 -8.82 5.89
CA GLY A 77 9.80 -7.76 5.06
C GLY A 77 9.12 -6.39 5.20
N LEU A 78 8.11 -6.22 6.06
CA LEU A 78 7.48 -4.91 6.31
C LEU A 78 8.40 -3.97 7.09
N GLY A 79 9.11 -4.49 8.10
CA GLY A 79 9.85 -3.66 9.06
C GLY A 79 8.90 -2.98 10.07
N PRO A 80 9.33 -1.90 10.74
CA PRO A 80 8.44 -1.15 11.64
C PRO A 80 7.16 -0.73 10.92
N PRO A 81 5.96 -0.95 11.48
CA PRO A 81 4.70 -0.82 10.76
C PRO A 81 4.23 0.65 10.67
N THR A 82 5.05 1.48 10.02
CA THR A 82 4.77 2.88 9.68
C THR A 82 4.09 2.99 8.33
N LEU A 83 3.55 4.17 8.00
CA LEU A 83 2.92 4.41 6.70
C LEU A 83 3.93 4.33 5.55
N GLU A 84 5.16 4.82 5.77
CA GLU A 84 6.25 4.75 4.80
C GLU A 84 6.60 3.31 4.45
N ASN A 85 6.76 2.46 5.47
CA ASN A 85 7.07 1.06 5.29
C ASN A 85 5.91 0.27 4.67
N LEU A 86 4.66 0.61 5.00
CA LEU A 86 3.48 0.06 4.32
C LEU A 86 3.48 0.41 2.83
N CYS A 87 3.71 1.68 2.47
CA CYS A 87 3.81 2.08 1.07
C CYS A 87 4.93 1.33 0.34
N ALA A 88 6.13 1.27 0.93
CA ALA A 88 7.28 0.60 0.33
C ALA A 88 7.09 -0.93 0.24
N TRP A 89 6.39 -1.54 1.21
CA TRP A 89 6.08 -2.96 1.18
C TRP A 89 5.05 -3.29 0.10
N ILE A 90 3.96 -2.53 0.01
CA ILE A 90 2.93 -2.71 -1.03
C ILE A 90 3.56 -2.51 -2.41
N TRP A 91 4.44 -1.51 -2.57
CA TRP A 91 5.20 -1.34 -3.81
C TRP A 91 5.95 -2.62 -4.18
N ARG A 92 6.84 -3.09 -3.30
CA ARG A 92 7.65 -4.30 -3.53
C ARG A 92 6.80 -5.54 -3.82
N ALA A 93 5.66 -5.70 -3.15
CA ALA A 93 4.74 -6.81 -3.37
C ALA A 93 4.09 -6.80 -4.77
N LEU A 94 4.04 -5.63 -5.42
CA LEU A 94 3.37 -5.42 -6.70
C LEU A 94 4.36 -5.22 -7.87
N SER A 95 5.60 -4.80 -7.61
CA SER A 95 6.58 -4.42 -8.64
C SER A 95 6.81 -5.48 -9.72
N ASP A 96 6.79 -6.76 -9.35
CA ASP A 96 7.05 -7.85 -10.29
C ASP A 96 5.86 -8.18 -11.21
N ASN A 97 4.63 -7.81 -10.81
CA ASN A 97 3.39 -8.27 -11.46
C ASN A 97 2.50 -7.13 -11.98
N VAL A 98 2.75 -5.88 -11.56
CA VAL A 98 1.95 -4.72 -11.95
C VAL A 98 2.79 -3.80 -12.86
N PRO A 99 2.69 -3.96 -14.20
CA PRO A 99 3.42 -3.10 -15.13
C PRO A 99 2.95 -1.65 -15.03
N GLY A 100 3.89 -0.72 -15.16
CA GLY A 100 3.61 0.72 -15.07
C GLY A 100 3.24 1.18 -13.66
N LEU A 101 3.57 0.41 -12.61
CA LEU A 101 3.43 0.84 -11.22
C LEU A 101 4.10 2.21 -11.03
N TYR A 102 3.32 3.16 -10.53
CA TYR A 102 3.70 4.57 -10.54
C TYR A 102 3.70 5.18 -9.15
N ARG A 103 2.66 4.91 -8.35
CA ARG A 103 2.55 5.46 -7.00
C ARG A 103 1.75 4.53 -6.10
N VAL A 104 2.19 4.43 -4.84
CA VAL A 104 1.45 3.78 -3.77
C VAL A 104 1.21 4.78 -2.65
N GLU A 105 -0.03 4.89 -2.19
CA GLU A 105 -0.41 5.77 -1.10
C GLU A 105 -1.16 4.98 -0.04
N VAL A 106 -0.85 5.22 1.24
CA VAL A 106 -1.53 4.59 2.37
C VAL A 106 -2.06 5.67 3.30
N PHE A 107 -3.32 5.52 3.68
CA PHE A 107 -4.10 6.48 4.44
C PHE A 107 -4.60 5.86 5.74
N ARG A 108 -4.72 6.68 6.78
CA ARG A 108 -5.55 6.42 7.96
C ARG A 108 -6.60 7.51 8.04
N ASP A 109 -7.73 7.28 7.38
CA ASP A 109 -8.73 8.32 7.15
C ASP A 109 -9.28 8.91 8.46
N SER A 110 -9.44 8.10 9.50
CA SER A 110 -9.87 8.54 10.84
C SER A 110 -8.89 9.51 11.52
N GLN A 111 -7.62 9.48 11.14
CA GLN A 111 -6.55 10.29 11.70
C GLN A 111 -6.13 11.44 10.77
N GLY A 112 -6.62 11.45 9.52
CA GLY A 112 -6.22 12.42 8.50
C GLY A 112 -4.81 12.21 7.94
N ASP A 113 -4.18 11.05 8.21
CA ASP A 113 -2.82 10.77 7.77
C ASP A 113 -2.77 10.20 6.35
N ARG A 114 -1.71 10.55 5.62
CA ARG A 114 -1.35 9.94 4.33
C ARG A 114 0.16 9.87 4.15
N CYS A 115 0.66 8.75 3.65
CA CYS A 115 1.99 8.63 3.07
C CYS A 115 1.90 8.25 1.59
N SER A 116 2.90 8.62 0.81
CA SER A 116 3.02 8.30 -0.62
C SER A 116 4.43 7.79 -0.91
N TYR A 117 4.55 6.76 -1.73
CA TYR A 117 5.80 6.25 -2.27
C TYR A 117 5.74 6.20 -3.80
N GLN A 118 6.84 6.63 -4.43
CA GLN A 118 7.07 6.58 -5.87
C GLN A 118 8.57 6.39 -6.11
N GLU A 119 8.93 5.42 -6.94
CA GLU A 119 10.34 5.16 -7.30
C GLU A 119 10.96 6.37 -8.02
N GLY A 120 12.18 6.75 -7.62
CA GLY A 120 12.87 7.95 -8.12
C GLY A 120 12.70 9.23 -7.28
N SER A 121 12.10 9.14 -6.10
CA SER A 121 11.91 10.27 -5.15
C SER A 121 13.03 10.40 -4.10
N GLY A 122 14.24 9.91 -4.40
CA GLY A 122 15.42 9.95 -3.52
C GLY A 122 16.55 10.78 -4.10
#